data_AF-A0A1I6FZY9-F1
#
_entry.id   AF-A0A1I6FZY9-F1
#
_cell.length_a   1.000
_cell.length_b   1.000
_cell.length_c   1.000
_cell.angle_alpha   90.00
_cell.angle_beta   90.00
_cell.angle_gamma   90.00
#
_symmetry.space_group_name_H-M   'P 1'
#
loop_
_entity.id
_entity.type
_entity.pdbx_description
1 polymer ?
#
loop_
_entity_poly.entity_id
_entity_poly.type
_entity_poly.pdbx_seq_one_letter_code
_entity_poly.pdbx_strand_id
1 'polypeptide(L)'
;MNREKLVRDGIPELIAAAGGEPHVRTASDEEFRTFLLRKLAEEAAEVYAAPSIEELADVLEVLHAIANEISASWDQVEAARDAKAVARGAFSRRLLLRTEPV
;
A
#
# COMPACT_ATOMS: atom_id res chain seq x y z
N MET A 1 -22.33 -3.95 10.89
CA MET A 1 -21.08 -4.56 10.40
C MET A 1 -19.95 -3.58 10.71
N ASN A 2 -19.10 -3.87 11.69
CA ASN A 2 -17.94 -3.02 11.98
C ASN A 2 -16.90 -3.24 10.89
N ARG A 3 -16.63 -2.20 10.09
CA ARG A 3 -15.62 -2.24 9.03
C ARG A 3 -14.37 -1.54 9.54
N GLU A 4 -13.56 -2.27 10.32
CA GLU A 4 -12.25 -1.78 10.74
C GLU A 4 -11.35 -1.65 9.50
N LYS A 5 -10.49 -0.62 9.51
CA LYS A 5 -9.46 -0.36 8.51
C LYS A 5 -8.19 0.14 9.19
N LEU A 6 -7.05 -0.12 8.57
CA LEU A 6 -5.79 0.47 9.00
C LEU A 6 -5.77 1.95 8.67
N VAL A 7 -5.31 2.78 9.60
CA VAL A 7 -5.17 4.22 9.43
C VAL A 7 -3.77 4.65 9.81
N ARG A 8 -3.30 5.78 9.26
CA ARG A 8 -2.04 6.40 9.68
C ARG A 8 -2.15 6.86 11.13
N ASP A 9 -1.02 6.87 11.84
CA ASP A 9 -0.96 7.15 13.28
C ASP A 9 -1.56 8.49 13.69
N GLY A 10 -1.54 9.51 12.81
CA GLY A 10 -2.09 10.85 13.09
C GLY A 10 -3.58 11.02 12.77
N ILE A 11 -4.24 10.02 12.19
CA ILE A 11 -5.67 10.10 11.86
C ILE A 11 -6.56 10.27 13.11
N PRO A 12 -6.32 9.58 14.25
CA PRO A 12 -7.14 9.74 15.45
C PRO A 12 -7.12 11.20 15.96
N GLU A 13 -5.96 11.85 15.97
CA GLU A 13 -5.79 13.24 16.41
C GLU A 13 -6.48 14.21 15.46
N LEU A 14 -6.41 13.97 14.14
CA LEU A 14 -7.12 14.79 13.16
C LEU A 14 -8.64 14.68 13.32
N ILE A 15 -9.17 13.49 13.61
CA ILE A 15 -10.60 13.29 13.91
C ILE A 15 -11.00 14.08 15.16
N ALA A 16 -10.22 13.98 16.24
CA ALA A 16 -10.48 14.70 17.47
C ALA A 16 -10.42 16.23 17.27
N ALA A 17 -9.44 16.72 16.51
CA ALA A 17 -9.31 18.14 16.18
C ALA A 17 -10.49 18.67 15.35
N ALA A 18 -11.12 17.82 14.55
CA ALA A 18 -12.34 18.13 13.81
C ALA A 18 -13.63 18.04 14.66
N GLY A 19 -13.51 17.76 15.97
CA GLY A 19 -14.64 17.62 16.89
C GLY A 19 -15.30 16.24 16.88
N GLY A 20 -14.69 15.24 16.22
CA GLY A 20 -15.15 13.85 16.23
C GLY A 20 -14.59 13.06 17.42
N GLU A 21 -15.16 11.87 17.66
CA GLU A 21 -14.65 10.92 18.66
C GLU A 21 -13.98 9.73 17.96
N PRO A 22 -12.63 9.62 17.98
CA PRO A 22 -11.95 8.50 17.34
C PRO A 22 -12.12 7.22 18.16
N HIS A 23 -12.66 6.17 17.55
CA HIS A 23 -12.70 4.83 18.13
C HIS A 23 -11.60 3.96 17.52
N VAL A 24 -10.49 3.80 18.25
CA VAL A 24 -9.30 3.11 17.78
C VAL A 24 -8.85 2.02 18.75
N ARG A 25 -8.18 1.00 18.21
CA ARG A 25 -7.46 -0.02 18.96
C ARG A 25 -6.18 -0.36 18.23
N THR A 26 -5.19 -0.85 18.96
CA THR A 26 -3.97 -1.41 18.37
C THR A 26 -4.27 -2.83 17.85
N ALA A 27 -3.80 -3.13 16.65
CA ALA A 27 -3.86 -4.47 16.08
C ALA A 27 -2.81 -5.38 16.74
N SER A 28 -3.08 -6.69 16.85
CA SER A 28 -2.02 -7.68 17.09
C SER A 28 -1.09 -7.79 15.86
N ASP A 29 0.07 -8.43 16.00
CA ASP A 29 0.99 -8.63 14.88
C ASP A 29 0.33 -9.35 13.68
N GLU A 30 -0.48 -10.38 13.95
CA GLU A 30 -1.21 -11.13 12.91
C GLU A 30 -2.30 -10.28 12.24
N GLU A 31 -3.04 -9.51 13.05
CA GLU A 31 -4.02 -8.57 12.53
C GLU A 31 -3.35 -7.50 11.68
N PHE A 32 -2.24 -6.94 12.15
CA PHE A 32 -1.51 -5.87 11.47
C PHE A 32 -1.05 -6.31 10.08
N ARG A 33 -0.47 -7.50 9.94
CA ARG A 33 -0.14 -8.10 8.63
C ARG A 33 -1.35 -8.20 7.70
N THR A 34 -2.45 -8.70 8.24
CA THR A 34 -3.71 -8.84 7.47
C THR A 34 -4.24 -7.48 7.02
N PHE A 35 -4.20 -6.50 7.92
CA PHE A 35 -4.66 -5.14 7.66
C PHE A 35 -3.75 -4.38 6.69
N LEU A 36 -2.43 -4.59 6.70
CA LEU A 36 -1.50 -4.04 5.71
C LEU A 36 -1.82 -4.52 4.30
N LEU A 37 -2.01 -5.83 4.12
CA LEU A 37 -2.35 -6.39 2.80
C LEU A 37 -3.72 -5.93 2.30
N ARG A 38 -4.69 -5.80 3.21
CA ARG A 38 -6.00 -5.22 2.90
C ARG A 38 -5.88 -3.74 2.52
N LYS A 39 -5.04 -2.99 3.23
CA LYS A 39 -4.78 -1.58 2.94
C LYS A 39 -4.14 -1.41 1.57
N LEU A 40 -3.17 -2.26 1.20
CA LEU A 40 -2.58 -2.24 -0.15
C LEU A 40 -3.63 -2.44 -1.25
N ALA A 41 -4.59 -3.35 -1.03
CA ALA A 41 -5.68 -3.58 -1.98
C ALA A 41 -6.67 -2.40 -2.04
N GLU A 42 -6.94 -1.74 -0.90
CA GLU A 42 -7.73 -0.51 -0.81
C GLU A 42 -7.08 0.60 -1.62
N GLU A 43 -5.82 0.96 -1.33
CA GLU A 43 -5.14 2.07 -2.02
C GLU A 43 -4.91 1.78 -3.51
N ALA A 44 -4.60 0.54 -3.88
CA ALA A 44 -4.49 0.17 -5.29
C ALA A 44 -5.83 0.30 -6.04
N ALA A 45 -6.96 0.06 -5.36
CA ALA A 45 -8.29 0.28 -5.93
C ALA A 45 -8.61 1.78 -6.05
N GLU A 46 -8.15 2.62 -5.11
CA GLU A 46 -8.28 4.07 -5.17
C GLU A 46 -7.45 4.66 -6.34
N VAL A 47 -6.19 4.24 -6.49
CA VAL A 47 -5.36 4.55 -7.68
C VAL A 47 -6.04 4.09 -8.98
N TYR A 48 -6.63 2.91 -9.01
CA TYR A 48 -7.34 2.42 -10.20
C TYR A 48 -8.57 3.27 -10.54
N ALA A 49 -9.32 3.71 -9.53
CA ALA A 49 -10.52 4.50 -9.71
C ALA A 49 -10.22 5.95 -10.14
N ALA A 50 -9.22 6.59 -9.51
CA ALA A 50 -8.83 7.97 -9.77
C ALA A 50 -7.34 8.20 -9.47
N PRO A 51 -6.43 7.95 -10.44
CA PRO A 51 -5.00 8.13 -10.23
C PRO A 51 -4.65 9.59 -9.86
N SER A 52 -3.97 9.79 -8.75
CA SER A 52 -3.43 11.08 -8.29
C SER A 52 -2.06 10.92 -7.64
N ILE A 53 -1.38 12.03 -7.35
CA ILE A 53 -0.10 11.99 -6.61
C ILE A 53 -0.34 11.47 -5.20
N GLU A 54 -1.46 11.84 -4.61
CA GLU A 54 -1.90 11.48 -3.28
C GLU A 54 -2.14 9.97 -3.17
N GLU A 55 -2.92 9.38 -4.07
CA GLU A 55 -3.19 7.93 -4.06
C GLU A 55 -1.92 7.10 -4.30
N LEU A 56 -1.01 7.60 -5.16
CA LEU A 56 0.29 6.96 -5.37
C LEU A 56 1.18 7.04 -4.12
N ALA A 57 1.11 8.13 -3.37
CA ALA A 57 1.83 8.29 -2.11
C ALA A 57 1.26 7.37 -1.01
N ASP A 58 -0.06 7.14 -0.99
CA ASP A 58 -0.70 6.19 -0.09
C ASP A 58 -0.28 4.74 -0.39
N VAL A 59 -0.26 4.34 -1.67
CA VAL A 59 0.30 3.03 -2.06
C VAL A 59 1.77 2.91 -1.63
N LEU A 60 2.58 3.95 -1.85
CA LEU A 60 4.00 3.94 -1.49
C LEU A 60 4.20 3.77 0.03
N GLU A 61 3.45 4.48 0.86
CA GLU A 61 3.48 4.35 2.32
C GLU A 61 3.18 2.91 2.76
N VAL A 62 2.16 2.29 2.17
CA VAL A 62 1.80 0.90 2.49
C VAL A 62 2.91 -0.08 2.07
N LEU A 63 3.58 0.16 0.93
CA LEU A 63 4.72 -0.66 0.51
C LEU A 63 5.92 -0.53 1.48
N HIS A 64 6.20 0.67 1.99
CA HIS A 64 7.20 0.87 3.04
C HIS A 64 6.86 0.09 4.31
N ALA A 65 5.61 0.15 4.76
CA ALA A 65 5.17 -0.57 5.95
C ALA A 65 5.25 -2.10 5.77
N ILE A 66 4.85 -2.62 4.60
CA ILE A 66 4.97 -4.05 4.27
C ILE A 66 6.44 -4.48 4.21
N ALA A 67 7.33 -3.68 3.63
CA ALA A 67 8.76 -4.00 3.57
C ALA A 67 9.34 -4.17 4.98
N ASN A 68 9.04 -3.23 5.88
CA ASN A 68 9.47 -3.30 7.27
C ASN A 68 8.91 -4.55 7.97
N GLU A 69 7.63 -4.88 7.76
CA GLU A 69 6.99 -6.06 8.36
C GLU A 69 7.65 -7.38 7.94
N ILE A 70 8.16 -7.47 6.71
CA ILE A 70 8.92 -8.65 6.22
C ILE A 70 10.42 -8.56 6.52
N SER A 71 10.84 -7.64 7.39
CA SER A 71 12.24 -7.39 7.76
C SER A 71 13.15 -7.02 6.57
N ALA A 72 12.59 -6.37 5.54
CA ALA A 72 13.33 -5.85 4.40
C ALA A 72 13.48 -4.32 4.52
N SER A 73 14.64 -3.79 4.11
CA SER A 73 14.81 -2.36 3.95
C SER A 73 14.21 -1.88 2.61
N TRP A 74 13.81 -0.60 2.56
CA TRP A 74 13.36 -0.01 1.31
C TRP A 74 14.42 -0.07 0.20
N ASP A 75 15.70 0.11 0.55
CA ASP A 75 16.81 -0.02 -0.40
C ASP A 75 16.89 -1.42 -1.04
N GLN A 76 16.56 -2.48 -0.28
CA GLN A 76 16.49 -3.83 -0.82
C GLN A 76 15.35 -4.00 -1.84
N VAL A 77 14.19 -3.38 -1.56
CA VAL A 77 13.04 -3.38 -2.48
C VAL A 77 13.38 -2.62 -3.77
N GLU A 78 13.97 -1.44 -3.66
CA GLU A 78 14.38 -0.61 -4.79
C GLU A 78 15.49 -1.29 -5.62
N ALA A 79 16.48 -1.90 -4.97
CA ALA A 79 17.50 -2.68 -5.67
C ALA A 79 16.89 -3.87 -6.43
N ALA A 80 15.90 -4.55 -5.84
CA ALA A 80 15.19 -5.64 -6.51
C ALA A 80 14.34 -5.15 -7.70
N ARG A 81 13.71 -3.97 -7.59
CA ARG A 81 13.00 -3.32 -8.72
C ARG A 81 13.96 -2.99 -9.84
N ASP A 82 15.09 -2.36 -9.54
CA ASP A 82 16.07 -1.93 -10.53
C ASP A 82 16.73 -3.13 -11.23
N ALA A 83 17.09 -4.17 -10.48
CA ALA A 83 17.60 -5.41 -11.07
C ALA A 83 16.60 -6.04 -12.05
N LYS A 84 15.29 -6.03 -11.74
CA LYS A 84 14.24 -6.49 -12.67
C LYS A 84 14.13 -5.60 -13.90
N ALA A 85 14.20 -4.28 -13.73
CA ALA A 85 14.16 -3.32 -14.83
C ALA A 85 15.35 -3.49 -15.79
N VAL A 86 16.56 -3.73 -15.27
CA VAL A 86 17.76 -4.03 -16.07
C VAL A 86 17.61 -5.36 -16.80
N ALA A 87 17.16 -6.42 -16.10
CA ALA A 87 17.10 -7.77 -16.67
C ALA A 87 15.95 -7.98 -17.66
N ARG A 88 14.81 -7.31 -17.46
CA ARG A 88 13.54 -7.58 -18.19
C ARG A 88 12.97 -6.35 -18.88
N GLY A 89 13.59 -5.19 -18.72
CA GLY A 89 13.02 -3.91 -19.12
C GLY A 89 11.99 -3.40 -18.11
N ALA A 90 11.57 -2.16 -18.35
CA ALA A 90 10.49 -1.50 -17.60
C ALA A 90 9.26 -1.30 -18.50
N PHE A 91 8.22 -0.64 -17.98
CA PHE A 91 6.98 -0.37 -18.72
C PHE A 91 7.08 0.76 -19.76
N SER A 92 8.28 1.34 -19.97
CA SER A 92 8.49 2.48 -20.89
C SER A 92 8.13 2.17 -22.35
N ARG A 93 8.20 0.90 -22.76
CA ARG A 93 7.84 0.44 -24.11
C ARG A 93 6.33 0.26 -24.35
N ARG A 94 5.49 0.35 -23.31
CA ARG A 94 4.01 0.26 -23.41
C ARG A 94 3.51 -0.99 -24.15
N LEU A 95 4.13 -2.13 -23.89
CA LEU A 95 3.78 -3.40 -24.54
C LEU A 95 2.59 -4.07 -23.86
N LEU A 96 1.68 -4.64 -24.66
CA LEU A 96 0.61 -5.53 -24.21
C LEU A 96 0.85 -6.92 -24.81
N LEU A 97 0.81 -7.97 -23.98
CA LEU A 97 0.93 -9.36 -24.43
C LEU A 97 -0.46 -9.99 -24.51
N ARG A 98 -0.84 -10.53 -25.68
CA ARG A 98 -2.03 -11.37 -25.82
C ARG A 98 -1.66 -12.82 -25.50
N THR A 99 -2.36 -13.41 -24.54
CA THR A 99 -2.30 -14.85 -24.25
C THR A 99 -3.67 -15.44 -24.60
N GLU A 100 -3.71 -16.49 -25.42
CA GLU A 100 -4.92 -17.29 -25.57
C GLU A 100 -5.04 -18.25 -24.37
N PRO A 101 -6.26 -18.47 -23.82
CA PRO A 101 -6.44 -19.50 -22.80
C PRO A 101 -6.12 -20.86 -23.41
N VAL A 102 -5.24 -21.63 -22.75
CA VAL A 102 -5.00 -23.04 -23.04
C VAL A 102 -6.23 -23.86 -22.65
#